data_AF-A0A7Y7IY10-F1
#
_entry.id   AF-A0A7Y7IY10-F1
#
_cell.length_a   1.000
_cell.length_b   1.000
_cell.length_c   1.000
_cell.angle_alpha   90.00
_cell.angle_beta   90.00
_cell.angle_gamma   90.00
#
_symmetry.space_group_name_H-M   'P 1'
#
loop_
_entity.id
_entity.type
_entity.pdbx_description
1 polymer ?
#
loop_
_entity_poly.entity_id
_entity_poly.type
_entity_poly.pdbx_seq_one_letter_code
_entity_poly.pdbx_strand_id
1 'polypeptide(L)'
;MTGPAQIPARPTSTEEVPATPGWVEGIVEAAFATLPCSGPGVTILRNAYLDCLAGAPRTEDLDAGHDRCRQALLKALAAKEKLRPDILRAFETRLEAVEAEISARI
;
A
#
# COMPACT_ATOMS: atom_id res chain seq x y z
N MET A 1 38.70 -40.55 18.93
CA MET A 1 37.65 -40.33 17.90
C MET A 1 36.43 -39.79 18.62
N THR A 2 35.91 -38.62 18.19
CA THR A 2 34.51 -38.14 18.17
C THR A 2 34.57 -36.61 18.04
N GLY A 3 34.29 -36.09 16.85
CA GLY A 3 34.28 -34.65 16.54
C GLY A 3 32.99 -33.96 17.01
N PRO A 4 32.95 -32.62 17.07
CA PRO A 4 31.79 -31.90 17.60
C PRO A 4 30.58 -32.01 16.66
N ALA A 5 29.41 -32.18 17.29
CA ALA A 5 28.12 -32.26 16.62
C ALA A 5 27.84 -30.96 15.86
N GLN A 6 27.62 -31.08 14.56
CA GLN A 6 27.18 -30.00 13.69
C GLN A 6 25.74 -29.64 14.06
N ILE A 7 25.52 -28.40 14.51
CA ILE A 7 24.18 -27.84 14.68
C ILE A 7 23.61 -27.64 13.26
N PRO A 8 22.41 -28.15 12.92
CA PRO A 8 21.82 -27.85 11.64
C PRO A 8 21.49 -26.36 11.60
N ALA A 9 22.22 -25.62 10.76
CA ALA A 9 21.87 -24.26 10.39
C ALA A 9 20.50 -24.31 9.71
N ARG A 10 19.47 -23.90 10.44
CA ARG A 10 18.14 -23.67 9.90
C ARG A 10 18.28 -22.61 8.81
N PRO A 11 17.86 -22.86 7.56
CA PRO A 11 17.89 -21.81 6.54
C PRO A 11 16.92 -20.70 6.98
N THR A 12 17.45 -19.53 7.34
CA THR A 12 16.68 -18.30 7.43
C THR A 12 16.38 -17.86 6.00
N SER A 13 15.29 -18.39 5.42
CA SER A 13 14.69 -17.76 4.26
C SER A 13 14.06 -16.44 4.73
N THR A 14 14.86 -15.40 4.74
CA THR A 14 14.38 -14.02 4.72
C THR A 14 14.42 -13.54 3.27
N GLU A 15 13.69 -14.22 2.39
CA GLU A 15 13.18 -13.55 1.19
C GLU A 15 11.92 -12.84 1.64
N GLU A 16 12.12 -11.63 2.17
CA GLU A 16 11.04 -10.65 2.28
C GLU A 16 10.58 -10.37 0.86
N VAL A 17 9.61 -11.16 0.38
CA VAL A 17 8.86 -10.81 -0.82
C VAL A 17 8.30 -9.42 -0.52
N PRO A 18 8.59 -8.39 -1.33
CA PRO A 18 8.11 -7.05 -1.06
C PRO A 18 6.60 -7.15 -0.85
N ALA A 19 6.15 -6.64 0.29
CA ALA A 19 4.78 -6.80 0.76
C ALA A 19 3.76 -6.32 -0.29
N THR A 20 4.17 -5.39 -1.15
CA THR A 20 3.49 -4.95 -2.36
C THR A 20 4.39 -5.15 -3.59
N PRO A 21 3.91 -5.79 -4.67
CA PRO A 21 4.67 -5.87 -5.92
C PRO A 21 5.04 -4.49 -6.47
N GLY A 22 6.20 -4.34 -7.11
CA GLY A 22 6.65 -3.05 -7.65
C GLY A 22 5.73 -2.42 -8.72
N TRP A 23 4.84 -3.20 -9.33
CA TRP A 23 3.81 -2.67 -10.22
C TRP A 23 2.73 -1.86 -9.46
N VAL A 24 2.46 -2.20 -8.19
CA VAL A 24 1.48 -1.49 -7.35
C VAL A 24 1.98 -0.09 -7.02
N GLU A 25 3.28 0.06 -6.72
CA GLU A 25 3.89 1.36 -6.49
C GLU A 25 3.67 2.27 -7.71
N GLY A 26 4.01 1.81 -8.92
CA GLY A 26 3.86 2.60 -10.14
C GLY A 26 2.41 3.06 -10.42
N ILE A 27 1.40 2.21 -10.20
CA ILE A 27 0.00 2.61 -10.42
C ILE A 27 -0.51 3.56 -9.33
N VAL A 28 -0.06 3.41 -8.09
CA VAL A 28 -0.39 4.34 -7.00
C VAL A 28 0.26 5.70 -7.26
N GLU A 29 1.53 5.73 -7.67
CA GLU A 29 2.19 6.97 -8.07
C GLU A 29 1.43 7.68 -9.21
N ALA A 30 0.99 6.92 -10.23
CA ALA A 30 0.18 7.45 -11.32
C ALA A 30 -1.20 7.97 -10.84
N ALA A 31 -1.79 7.37 -9.80
CA ALA A 31 -3.00 7.88 -9.18
C ALA A 31 -2.74 9.22 -8.48
N PHE A 32 -1.71 9.31 -7.65
CA PHE A 32 -1.35 10.54 -6.94
C PHE A 32 -0.99 11.69 -7.87
N ALA A 33 -0.39 11.39 -9.03
CA ALA A 33 -0.08 12.40 -10.05
C ALA A 33 -1.31 13.13 -10.62
N THR A 34 -2.53 12.64 -10.37
CA THR A 34 -3.78 13.32 -10.79
C THR A 34 -4.27 14.38 -9.81
N LEU A 35 -3.69 14.45 -8.61
CA LEU A 35 -4.05 15.46 -7.63
C LEU A 35 -3.58 16.85 -8.08
N PRO A 36 -4.33 17.92 -7.79
CA PRO A 36 -3.94 19.29 -8.10
C PRO A 36 -2.84 19.83 -7.19
N CYS A 37 -2.29 19.00 -6.29
CA CYS A 37 -1.26 19.36 -5.34
C CYS A 37 -0.13 18.34 -5.37
N SER A 38 1.07 18.82 -5.10
CA SER A 38 2.28 18.02 -5.01
C SER A 38 3.14 18.59 -3.89
N GLY A 39 3.91 17.74 -3.22
CA GLY A 39 4.86 18.17 -2.22
C GLY A 39 5.14 17.11 -1.17
N PRO A 40 6.00 17.41 -0.18
CA PRO A 40 6.43 16.45 0.81
C PRO A 40 5.27 15.81 1.59
N GLY A 41 4.22 16.58 1.90
CA GLY A 41 3.03 16.08 2.59
C GLY A 41 2.29 15.01 1.78
N VAL A 42 2.06 15.29 0.49
CA VAL A 42 1.44 14.33 -0.45
C VAL A 42 2.31 13.07 -0.60
N THR A 43 3.63 13.21 -0.72
CA THR A 43 4.55 12.07 -0.79
C THR A 43 4.50 11.21 0.47
N ILE A 44 4.46 11.82 1.65
CA ILE A 44 4.34 11.09 2.93
C ILE A 44 3.02 10.31 2.97
N LEU A 45 1.91 10.92 2.56
CA LEU A 45 0.61 10.26 2.54
C LEU A 45 0.55 9.10 1.54
N ARG A 46 1.19 9.26 0.37
CA ARG A 46 1.34 8.19 -0.62
C ARG A 46 2.10 7.00 -0.06
N ASN A 47 3.25 7.24 0.55
CA ASN A 47 4.06 6.17 1.11
C ASN A 47 3.32 5.48 2.26
N ALA A 48 2.65 6.24 3.13
CA ALA A 48 1.82 5.67 4.20
C ALA A 48 0.65 4.81 3.67
N TYR A 49 0.08 5.17 2.51
CA TYR A 49 -0.95 4.35 1.86
C TYR A 49 -0.35 3.06 1.28
N LEU A 50 0.80 3.11 0.62
CA LEU A 50 1.53 1.93 0.15
C LEU A 50 1.90 0.98 1.30
N ASP A 51 2.37 1.52 2.42
CA ASP A 51 2.68 0.74 3.63
C ASP A 51 1.41 0.10 4.23
N CYS A 52 0.27 0.79 4.17
CA CYS A 52 -1.01 0.25 4.61
C CYS A 52 -1.47 -0.90 3.71
N LEU A 53 -1.37 -0.76 2.38
CA LEU A 53 -1.69 -1.82 1.43
C LEU A 53 -0.78 -3.05 1.64
N ALA A 54 0.52 -2.83 1.85
CA ALA A 54 1.48 -3.88 2.20
C ALA A 54 1.08 -4.66 3.46
N GLY A 55 0.55 -3.96 4.46
CA GLY A 55 0.10 -4.54 5.74
C GLY A 55 -1.31 -5.12 5.71
N ALA A 56 -2.05 -4.97 4.61
CA ALA A 56 -3.41 -5.49 4.50
C ALA A 56 -3.41 -7.04 4.49
N PRO A 57 -4.39 -7.69 5.14
CA PRO A 57 -4.47 -9.14 5.18
C PRO A 57 -4.71 -9.70 3.77
N ARG A 58 -3.96 -10.73 3.36
CA ARG A 58 -4.11 -11.40 2.05
C ARG A 58 -5.23 -12.46 2.01
N THR A 59 -6.25 -12.30 2.84
CA THR A 59 -7.35 -13.26 3.03
C THR A 59 -8.67 -12.65 2.58
N GLU A 60 -9.81 -13.28 2.90
CA GLU A 60 -11.16 -12.77 2.61
C GLU A 60 -11.41 -11.32 3.09
N ASP A 61 -10.58 -10.83 4.02
CA ASP A 61 -10.62 -9.45 4.54
C ASP A 61 -9.79 -8.44 3.72
N LEU A 62 -9.22 -8.84 2.57
CA LEU A 62 -8.34 -7.98 1.76
C LEU A 62 -9.04 -6.69 1.33
N ASP A 63 -10.25 -6.79 0.78
CA ASP A 63 -11.01 -5.62 0.32
C ASP A 63 -11.38 -4.70 1.49
N ALA A 64 -11.69 -5.24 2.67
CA ALA A 64 -11.91 -4.46 3.88
C ALA A 64 -10.62 -3.84 4.44
N GLY A 65 -9.47 -4.47 4.22
CA GLY A 65 -8.15 -3.89 4.48
C GLY A 65 -7.88 -2.69 3.59
N HIS A 66 -8.07 -2.87 2.28
CA HIS A 66 -7.89 -1.83 1.28
C HIS A 66 -8.82 -0.63 1.51
N ASP A 67 -10.11 -0.85 1.78
CA ASP A 67 -11.05 0.23 2.09
C ASP A 67 -10.62 1.05 3.31
N ARG A 68 -10.15 0.41 4.38
CA ARG A 68 -9.61 1.11 5.56
C ARG A 68 -8.41 1.99 5.20
N CYS A 69 -7.50 1.48 4.36
CA CYS A 69 -6.35 2.24 3.89
C CYS A 69 -6.79 3.47 3.07
N ARG A 70 -7.74 3.28 2.14
CA ARG A 70 -8.30 4.36 1.33
C ARG A 70 -8.98 5.44 2.19
N GLN A 71 -9.86 5.05 3.10
CA GLN A 71 -10.58 6.00 3.96
C GLN A 71 -9.62 6.80 4.85
N ALA A 72 -8.57 6.16 5.39
CA ALA A 72 -7.54 6.84 6.16
C ALA A 72 -6.79 7.89 5.31
N LEU A 73 -6.42 7.54 4.08
CA LEU A 73 -5.76 8.43 3.14
C LEU A 73 -6.65 9.63 2.77
N LEU A 74 -7.91 9.38 2.38
CA LEU A 74 -8.86 10.44 1.99
C LEU A 74 -9.10 11.44 3.12
N LYS A 75 -9.26 10.93 4.35
CA LYS A 75 -9.36 11.77 5.55
C LYS A 75 -8.11 12.63 5.76
N ALA A 76 -6.93 12.06 5.55
CA ALA A 76 -5.67 12.79 5.70
C ALA A 76 -5.48 13.86 4.62
N LEU A 77 -5.83 13.56 3.36
CA LEU A 77 -5.81 14.53 2.26
C LEU A 77 -6.80 15.68 2.49
N ALA A 78 -7.99 15.37 3.00
CA ALA A 78 -8.98 16.40 3.37
C ALA A 78 -8.46 17.31 4.49
N ALA A 79 -7.85 16.74 5.53
CA ALA A 79 -7.43 17.48 6.71
C ALA A 79 -6.11 18.27 6.52
N LYS A 80 -5.12 17.66 5.85
CA LYS A 80 -3.76 18.20 5.74
C LYS A 80 -3.56 19.02 4.46
N GLU A 81 -4.01 18.48 3.33
CA GLU A 81 -3.84 19.10 2.01
C GLU A 81 -5.05 19.95 1.58
N LYS A 82 -6.13 19.94 2.40
CA LYS A 82 -7.35 20.73 2.19
C LYS A 82 -7.97 20.55 0.80
N LEU A 83 -7.89 19.33 0.26
CA LEU A 83 -8.48 19.01 -1.03
C LEU A 83 -10.00 19.19 -1.02
N ARG A 84 -10.54 19.69 -2.13
CA ARG A 84 -11.98 19.89 -2.29
C ARG A 84 -12.71 18.53 -2.36
N PRO A 85 -13.97 18.44 -1.88
CA PRO A 85 -14.71 17.18 -1.87
C PRO A 85 -14.88 16.51 -3.24
N ASP A 86 -15.02 17.30 -4.31
CA ASP A 86 -15.13 16.79 -5.69
C ASP A 86 -13.85 16.08 -6.14
N ILE A 87 -12.70 16.64 -5.77
CA ILE A 87 -11.38 16.07 -6.07
C ILE A 87 -11.15 14.79 -5.24
N LEU A 88 -11.52 14.81 -3.97
CA LEU A 88 -11.44 13.64 -3.10
C LEU A 88 -12.29 12.47 -3.62
N ARG A 89 -13.53 12.74 -4.06
CA ARG A 89 -14.40 11.72 -4.64
C ARG A 89 -13.84 11.14 -5.95
N ALA A 90 -13.33 12.00 -6.83
CA ALA A 90 -12.71 11.52 -8.07
C ALA A 90 -11.46 10.66 -7.80
N PHE A 91 -10.68 11.04 -6.80
CA PHE A 91 -9.50 10.29 -6.37
C PHE A 91 -9.87 8.96 -5.68
N GLU A 92 -10.92 8.95 -4.85
CA GLU A 92 -11.47 7.74 -4.22
C GLU A 92 -11.82 6.68 -5.28
N THR A 93 -12.60 7.04 -6.30
CA THR A 93 -12.97 6.12 -7.39
C THR A 93 -11.75 5.58 -8.13
N ARG A 94 -10.70 6.38 -8.27
CA ARG A 94 -9.44 5.91 -8.89
C ARG A 94 -8.70 4.91 -8.00
N LEU A 95 -8.68 5.13 -6.69
CA LEU A 95 -8.08 4.19 -5.73
C LEU A 95 -8.87 2.88 -5.65
N GLU A 96 -10.20 2.93 -5.68
CA GLU A 96 -11.06 1.74 -5.78
C GLU A 96 -10.69 0.87 -7.00
N ALA A 97 -10.46 1.48 -8.16
CA ALA A 97 -10.04 0.76 -9.36
C ALA A 97 -8.64 0.13 -9.21
N VAL A 98 -7.70 0.84 -8.59
CA VAL A 98 -6.36 0.32 -8.28
C VAL A 98 -6.45 -0.89 -7.34
N GLU A 99 -7.25 -0.78 -6.28
CA GLU A 99 -7.41 -1.85 -5.29
C GLU A 99 -8.10 -3.07 -5.88
N ALA A 100 -9.10 -2.88 -6.75
CA ALA A 100 -9.72 -3.97 -7.50
C ALA A 100 -8.69 -4.68 -8.41
N GLU A 101 -7.76 -3.95 -9.03
CA GLU A 101 -6.68 -4.54 -9.82
C GLU A 101 -5.69 -5.33 -8.95
N ILE A 102 -5.41 -4.86 -7.72
CA ILE A 102 -4.61 -5.58 -6.72
C ILE A 102 -5.30 -6.88 -6.32
N SER A 103 -6.56 -6.81 -5.88
CA SER A 103 -7.34 -7.98 -5.46
C SER A 103 -7.50 -9.00 -6.60
N ALA A 104 -7.54 -8.58 -7.87
CA ALA A 104 -7.63 -9.48 -9.02
C ALA A 104 -6.32 -10.23 -9.37
N ARG A 105 -5.18 -9.81 -8.82
CA ARG A 105 -3.85 -10.34 -9.15
C ARG A 105 -3.17 -11.10 -8.02
N ILE A 106 -3.82 -11.21 -6.87
CA ILE A 106 -3.36 -11.94 -5.68
C ILE A 106 -4.27 -13.15 -5.51
#